data_AF-A0A518HQ25-F1
#
_entry.id   AF-A0A518HQ25-F1
#
_cell.length_a   1.000
_cell.length_b   1.000
_cell.length_c   1.000
_cell.angle_alpha   90.00
_cell.angle_beta   90.00
_cell.angle_gamma   90.00
#
_symmetry.space_group_name_H-M   'P 1'
#
loop_
_entity.id
_entity.type
_entity.pdbx_description
1 polymer ?
#
loop_
_entity_poly.entity_id
_entity_poly.type
_entity_poly.pdbx_seq_one_letter_code
_entity_poly.pdbx_strand_id
1 'polypeptide(L)'
;MLATANQTQSNPVRRILTEDTLTLQDAASDVESLIGRRPDKTTLYRWCLRGVRGVKLEHVRLGGRIITSKQAITRFIEARTKKA
;
A
#
# COMPACT_ATOMS: atom_id res chain seq x y z
N MET A 1 0.26 20.41 28.34
CA MET A 1 -0.74 19.71 27.49
C MET A 1 -0.19 19.58 26.07
N LEU A 2 0.62 18.57 25.77
CA LEU A 2 1.00 18.22 24.40
C LEU A 2 1.39 16.73 24.35
N ALA A 3 1.10 16.10 23.21
CA ALA A 3 1.55 14.77 22.73
C ALA A 3 0.49 13.66 22.60
N THR A 4 -0.49 13.84 21.70
CA THR A 4 -1.32 12.74 21.16
C THR A 4 -1.18 12.59 19.64
N ALA A 5 -0.07 13.06 19.05
CA ALA A 5 0.10 13.08 17.58
C ALA A 5 0.92 11.90 17.00
N ASN A 6 1.62 11.10 17.83
CA ASN A 6 2.63 10.15 17.34
C ASN A 6 2.19 8.68 17.24
N GLN A 7 0.95 8.31 17.61
CA GLN A 7 0.52 6.90 17.59
C GLN A 7 -0.27 6.48 16.34
N THR A 8 -0.74 7.43 15.52
CA THR A 8 -1.55 7.09 14.34
C THR A 8 -0.70 6.53 13.19
N GLN A 9 0.62 6.80 13.17
CA GLN A 9 1.50 6.37 12.08
C GLN A 9 2.01 4.92 12.19
N SER A 10 2.04 4.33 13.39
CA SER A 10 2.65 3.01 13.61
C SER A 10 1.74 1.82 13.31
N ASN A 11 0.41 2.00 13.28
CA ASN A 11 -0.53 0.92 13.01
C ASN A 11 -0.97 0.93 11.52
N PRO A 12 -0.41 0.05 10.66
CA PRO A 12 -0.79 -0.01 9.25
C PRO A 12 -2.27 -0.33 9.05
N VAL A 13 -2.89 -1.09 9.97
CA VAL A 13 -4.32 -1.42 9.88
C VAL A 13 -5.17 -0.17 9.98
N ARG A 14 -4.92 0.66 11.00
CA ARG A 14 -5.70 1.89 11.22
C ARG A 14 -5.55 2.85 10.04
N ARG A 15 -4.33 3.01 9.50
CA ARG A 15 -4.07 3.89 8.36
C ARG A 15 -4.84 3.47 7.13
N ILE A 16 -4.71 2.21 6.73
CA ILE A 16 -5.41 1.68 5.54
C ILE A 16 -6.92 1.86 5.67
N LEU A 17 -7.51 1.56 6.83
CA LEU A 17 -8.97 1.66 7.02
C LEU A 17 -9.52 3.08 7.09
N THR A 18 -8.65 4.10 7.23
CA THR A 18 -9.03 5.53 7.21
C THR A 18 -8.68 6.23 5.89
N GLU A 19 -8.06 5.52 4.95
CA GLU A 19 -7.61 6.02 3.65
C GLU A 19 -8.55 5.57 2.51
N ASP A 20 -8.23 5.95 1.27
CA ASP A 20 -8.99 5.53 0.09
C ASP A 20 -8.64 4.07 -0.25
N THR A 21 -9.39 3.14 0.36
CA THR A 21 -9.11 1.70 0.26
C THR A 21 -9.36 1.14 -1.13
N LEU A 22 -8.48 0.23 -1.56
CA LEU A 22 -8.54 -0.47 -2.82
C LEU A 22 -8.39 -1.97 -2.62
N THR A 23 -9.12 -2.75 -3.41
CA THR A 23 -8.76 -4.16 -3.61
C THR A 23 -7.45 -4.26 -4.39
N LEU A 24 -6.77 -5.42 -4.37
CA LEU A 24 -5.59 -5.62 -5.24
C LEU A 24 -5.91 -5.47 -6.73
N GLN A 25 -7.16 -5.71 -7.15
CA GLN A 25 -7.57 -5.52 -8.54
C GLN A 25 -7.65 -4.02 -8.86
N ASP A 26 -8.26 -3.23 -8.00
CA ASP A 26 -8.38 -1.78 -8.21
C ASP A 26 -7.02 -1.10 -8.09
N ALA A 27 -6.17 -1.54 -7.16
CA ALA A 27 -4.79 -1.09 -7.05
C ALA A 27 -3.98 -1.36 -8.33
N ALA A 28 -4.22 -2.48 -9.02
CA ALA A 28 -3.57 -2.74 -10.30
C ALA A 28 -4.05 -1.76 -11.39
N SER A 29 -5.34 -1.40 -11.39
CA SER A 29 -5.88 -0.36 -12.29
C SER A 29 -5.31 1.03 -11.97
N ASP A 30 -5.16 1.35 -10.69
CA ASP A 30 -4.60 2.63 -10.26
C ASP A 30 -3.13 2.74 -10.70
N VAL A 31 -2.33 1.68 -10.53
CA VAL A 31 -0.95 1.64 -11.03
C VAL A 31 -0.89 1.68 -12.57
N GLU A 32 -1.80 1.00 -13.26
CA GLU A 32 -1.92 1.05 -14.73
C GLU A 32 -2.07 2.49 -15.23
N SER A 33 -2.89 3.30 -14.55
CA SER A 33 -3.08 4.70 -14.90
C SER A 33 -1.81 5.56 -14.77
N LEU A 34 -0.85 5.15 -13.94
CA LEU A 34 0.41 5.86 -13.72
C LEU A 34 1.50 5.47 -14.72
N ILE A 35 1.57 4.19 -15.10
CA ILE A 35 2.68 3.66 -15.92
C ILE A 35 2.24 3.18 -17.32
N GLY A 36 0.97 3.31 -17.66
CA GLY A 36 0.40 2.91 -18.95
C GLY A 36 0.30 1.39 -19.18
N ARG A 37 0.59 0.58 -18.15
CA ARG A 37 0.49 -0.88 -18.22
C ARG A 37 0.04 -1.47 -16.91
N ARG A 38 -0.95 -2.36 -16.97
CA ARG A 38 -1.43 -3.10 -15.81
C ARG A 38 -0.39 -4.08 -15.26
N PRO A 39 0.02 -3.94 -13.99
CA PRO A 39 0.78 -4.98 -13.32
C PRO A 39 -0.10 -6.22 -13.08
N ASP A 40 0.52 -7.40 -13.16
CA ASP A 40 -0.16 -8.64 -12.79
C ASP A 40 -0.55 -8.62 -11.30
N LYS A 41 -1.70 -9.21 -10.95
CA LYS A 41 -2.17 -9.30 -9.56
C LYS A 41 -1.14 -9.96 -8.63
N THR A 42 -0.38 -10.95 -9.11
CA THR A 42 0.72 -11.61 -8.38
C THR A 42 1.86 -10.65 -8.06
N THR A 43 2.08 -9.63 -8.89
CA THR A 43 3.10 -8.59 -8.64
C THR A 43 2.73 -7.77 -7.41
N LEU A 44 1.47 -7.31 -7.33
CA LEU A 44 0.97 -6.56 -6.17
C LEU A 44 0.92 -7.45 -4.93
N TYR A 45 0.49 -8.70 -5.07
CA TYR A 45 0.50 -9.68 -3.99
C TYR A 45 1.91 -9.86 -3.41
N ARG A 46 2.93 -9.96 -4.28
CA ARG A 46 4.34 -10.00 -3.88
C ARG A 46 4.77 -8.71 -3.19
N TRP A 47 4.37 -7.54 -3.68
CA TRP A 47 4.67 -6.26 -3.03
C TRP A 47 4.13 -6.20 -1.59
N CYS A 48 2.93 -6.73 -1.36
CA CYS A 48 2.34 -6.81 -0.02
C CYS A 48 3.10 -7.79 0.89
N LEU A 49 3.34 -9.03 0.44
CA LEU A 49 3.87 -10.07 1.32
C LEU A 49 5.40 -10.05 1.46
N ARG A 50 6.10 -9.91 0.33
CA ARG A 50 7.57 -9.99 0.26
C ARG A 50 8.20 -8.60 0.15
N GLY A 51 7.53 -7.69 -0.56
CA GLY A 51 8.09 -6.38 -0.91
C GLY A 51 9.05 -6.42 -2.08
N VAL A 52 9.72 -5.30 -2.32
CA VAL A 52 10.76 -5.10 -3.33
C VAL A 52 11.91 -4.35 -2.67
N ARG A 53 13.13 -4.90 -2.73
CA ARG A 53 14.33 -4.33 -2.09
C ARG A 53 14.09 -3.89 -0.62
N GLY A 54 13.41 -4.73 0.15
CA GLY A 54 13.13 -4.49 1.58
C GLY A 54 12.05 -3.44 1.87
N VAL A 55 11.32 -2.95 0.86
CA VAL A 55 10.13 -2.09 1.04
C VAL A 55 8.88 -2.91 0.74
N LYS A 56 7.91 -2.93 1.65
CA LYS A 56 6.63 -3.64 1.47
C LYS A 56 5.50 -2.65 1.25
N LEU A 57 4.51 -3.05 0.44
CA LEU A 57 3.26 -2.29 0.29
C LEU A 57 2.39 -2.53 1.53
N GLU A 58 1.99 -1.43 2.18
CA GLU A 58 1.09 -1.48 3.33
C GLU A 58 -0.26 -2.08 2.90
N HIS A 59 -0.78 -3.01 3.72
CA HIS A 59 -2.02 -3.70 3.43
C HIS A 59 -2.66 -4.25 4.70
N VAL A 60 -3.93 -4.61 4.60
CA VAL A 60 -4.68 -5.36 5.61
C VAL A 60 -5.30 -6.61 5.00
N ARG A 61 -5.56 -7.61 5.83
CA ARG A 61 -6.38 -8.76 5.46
C ARG A 61 -7.78 -8.59 6.05
N LEU A 62 -8.79 -8.59 5.19
CA LEU A 62 -10.19 -8.47 5.58
C LEU A 62 -11.01 -9.49 4.79
N GLY A 63 -11.67 -10.43 5.48
CA GLY A 63 -12.49 -11.47 4.84
C GLY A 63 -11.74 -12.32 3.81
N GLY A 64 -10.47 -12.66 4.08
CA GLY A 64 -9.61 -13.42 3.15
C GLY A 64 -9.07 -12.62 1.97
N ARG A 65 -9.41 -11.34 1.83
CA ARG A 65 -8.93 -10.44 0.78
C ARG A 65 -7.81 -9.54 1.30
N ILE A 66 -6.89 -9.18 0.42
CA ILE A 66 -5.89 -8.14 0.68
C ILE A 66 -6.46 -6.81 0.20
N ILE A 67 -6.51 -5.85 1.12
CA ILE A 67 -6.92 -4.46 0.87
C ILE A 67 -5.71 -3.57 1.13
N THR A 68 -5.49 -2.60 0.24
CA THR A 68 -4.49 -1.54 0.38
C THR A 68 -5.18 -0.19 0.21
N SER A 69 -4.45 0.89 0.01
CA SER A 69 -5.00 2.23 -0.25
C SER A 69 -4.18 2.96 -1.30
N LYS A 70 -4.74 4.00 -1.91
CA LYS A 70 -4.00 4.89 -2.82
C LYS A 70 -2.78 5.51 -2.13
N GLN A 71 -2.99 5.99 -0.90
CA GLN A 71 -1.98 6.62 -0.07
C GLN A 71 -0.85 5.63 0.28
N ALA A 72 -1.16 4.35 0.52
CA ALA A 72 -0.17 3.30 0.72
C ALA A 72 0.66 3.02 -0.53
N ILE A 73 0.04 3.03 -1.72
CA ILE A 73 0.75 2.91 -3.00
C ILE A 73 1.73 4.06 -3.17
N THR A 74 1.30 5.31 -2.93
CA THR A 74 2.18 6.48 -2.99
C THR A 74 3.38 6.34 -2.05
N ARG A 75 3.16 5.99 -0.78
CA ARG A 75 4.25 5.76 0.19
C ARG A 75 5.20 4.65 -0.24
N PHE A 76 4.66 3.57 -0.77
CA PHE A 76 5.45 2.46 -1.29
C PHE A 76 6.35 2.91 -2.45
N ILE A 77 5.81 3.68 -3.38
CA ILE A 77 6.55 4.26 -4.51
C ILE A 77 7.63 5.21 -3.98
N GLU A 78 7.30 6.16 -3.11
CA GLU A 78 8.26 7.09 -2.52
C GLU A 78 9.42 6.36 -1.83
N ALA A 79 9.12 5.37 -0.99
CA ALA A 79 10.13 4.58 -0.30
C ALA A 79 10.99 3.74 -1.27
N ARG A 80 10.40 3.26 -2.37
CA ARG A 80 11.12 2.55 -3.43
C ARG A 80 12.02 3.47 -4.24
N THR A 81 11.55 4.67 -4.57
CA THR A 81 12.33 5.67 -5.31
C THR A 81 13.51 6.18 -4.48
N LYS A 82 13.32 6.40 -3.17
CA LYS A 82 14.42 6.80 -2.26
C LYS A 82 15.51 5.73 -2.10
N LYS A 83 15.17 4.45 -2.31
CA LYS A 83 16.09 3.29 -2.25
C LYS A 83 16.46 2.72 -3.63
N ALA A 84 16.23 3.47 -4.71
CA ALA A 84 16.54 3.03 -6.07
C ALA A 84 18.04 3.16 -6.31
#